data_AF-A0A6B8TCA0-F1
#
_entry.id   AF-A0A6B8TCA0-F1
#
_cell.length_a   1.000
_cell.length_b   1.000
_cell.length_c   1.000
_cell.angle_alpha   90.00
_cell.angle_beta   90.00
_cell.angle_gamma   90.00
#
_symmetry.space_group_name_H-M   'P 1'
#
loop_
_entity.id
_entity.type
_entity.pdbx_description
1 polymer ?
#
loop_
_entity_poly.entity_id
_entity_poly.type
_entity_poly.pdbx_seq_one_letter_code
_entity_poly.pdbx_strand_id
1 'polypeptide(L)' 'MTTEEKKDLEKKMWDEHQIKIKFKDSAEPYNNEGYLTEKAIAAKALFNRIGHPKDFLQGIAHN' A
#
# COMPACT_ATOMS: atom_id res chain seq x y z
N MET A 1 -8.43 -18.36 -5.07
CA MET A 1 -9.69 -17.79 -4.55
C MET A 1 -10.73 -17.89 -5.64
N THR A 2 -11.82 -18.60 -5.40
CA THR A 2 -12.96 -18.70 -6.31
C THR A 2 -13.71 -17.36 -6.37
N THR A 3 -14.58 -17.20 -7.37
CA THR A 3 -15.39 -15.99 -7.52
C THR A 3 -16.30 -15.74 -6.30
N GLU A 4 -16.75 -16.80 -5.63
CA GLU A 4 -17.58 -16.72 -4.42
C GLU A 4 -16.78 -16.23 -3.22
N GLU A 5 -15.60 -16.81 -2.98
CA GLU A 5 -14.71 -16.39 -1.89
C GLU A 5 -14.27 -14.93 -2.00
N LYS A 6 -14.06 -14.42 -3.24
CA LYS A 6 -13.74 -13.01 -3.48
C LYS A 6 -14.88 -12.09 -3.05
N LYS A 7 -16.12 -12.42 -3.39
CA LYS A 7 -17.31 -11.62 -3.04
C LYS A 7 -17.58 -11.61 -1.54
N ASP A 8 -17.41 -12.75 -0.88
CA ASP A 8 -17.54 -12.82 0.58
C ASP A 8 -16.51 -11.94 1.28
N LEU A 9 -15.27 -11.91 0.79
CA LEU A 9 -14.23 -11.06 1.35
C LEU A 9 -14.49 -9.57 1.08
N GLU A 10 -14.97 -9.20 -0.11
CA GLU A 10 -15.38 -7.82 -0.41
C GLU A 10 -16.46 -7.33 0.54
N LYS A 11 -17.48 -8.16 0.76
CA LYS A 11 -18.57 -7.85 1.68
C LYS A 11 -18.07 -7.71 3.12
N LYS A 12 -17.25 -8.64 3.60
CA LYS A 12 -16.69 -8.60 4.95
C LYS A 12 -15.89 -7.32 5.22
N MET A 13 -15.05 -6.93 4.27
CA MET A 13 -14.22 -5.72 4.40
C MET A 13 -15.05 -4.43 4.43
N TRP A 14 -16.16 -4.40 3.67
CA TRP A 14 -17.10 -3.29 3.75
C TRP A 14 -17.85 -3.28 5.08
N ASP A 15 -18.42 -4.41 5.49
CA ASP A 15 -19.27 -4.51 6.67
C ASP A 15 -18.48 -4.26 7.97
N GLU A 16 -17.27 -4.81 8.10
CA GLU A 16 -16.48 -4.72 9.34
C GLU A 16 -15.55 -3.51 9.39
N HIS A 17 -15.01 -3.09 8.24
CA HIS A 17 -13.95 -2.09 8.19
C HIS A 17 -14.32 -0.84 7.38
N GLN A 18 -15.48 -0.81 6.71
CA GLN A 18 -15.86 0.26 5.78
C GLN A 18 -14.83 0.48 4.66
N ILE A 19 -14.08 -0.56 4.30
CA ILE A 19 -13.07 -0.52 3.25
C ILE A 19 -13.64 -1.16 2.00
N LYS A 20 -13.72 -0.37 0.92
CA LYS A 20 -14.18 -0.85 -0.38
C LYS A 20 -13.01 -1.46 -1.16
N ILE A 21 -12.93 -2.78 -1.16
CA ILE A 21 -12.04 -3.54 -2.06
C ILE A 21 -12.81 -4.05 -3.28
N LYS A 22 -12.12 -4.17 -4.42
CA LYS A 22 -12.62 -4.81 -5.63
C LYS A 22 -11.54 -5.72 -6.17
N PHE A 23 -11.84 -7.02 -6.30
CA PHE A 23 -10.95 -7.95 -6.98
C PHE A 23 -11.10 -7.76 -8.49
N LYS A 24 -10.01 -7.38 -9.17
CA LYS A 24 -9.97 -7.43 -10.64
C LYS A 24 -9.84 -8.89 -11.06
N ASP A 25 -10.61 -9.30 -12.07
CA ASP A 25 -10.47 -10.60 -12.72
C ASP A 25 -9.41 -10.60 -13.83
N SER A 26 -8.73 -9.47 -14.06
CA SER A 26 -7.72 -9.35 -15.11
C SER A 26 -6.45 -10.14 -14.73
N ALA A 27 -6.00 -11.00 -15.64
CA ALA A 27 -4.70 -11.67 -15.62
C ALA A 27 -3.55 -10.72 -16.05
N GLU A 28 -3.84 -9.42 -16.22
CA GLU A 28 -2.81 -8.43 -16.47
C GLU A 28 -1.92 -8.28 -15.23
N PRO A 29 -0.59 -8.37 -15.37
CA PRO A 29 0.33 -8.11 -14.28
C PRO A 29 0.08 -6.70 -13.75
N TYR A 30 0.18 -6.55 -12.42
CA TYR A 30 0.10 -5.25 -11.76
C TYR A 30 1.17 -4.34 -12.38
N ASN A 31 0.78 -3.44 -13.29
CA ASN A 31 1.73 -2.52 -13.92
C ASN A 31 2.02 -1.37 -12.94
N ASN A 32 3.04 -1.60 -12.11
CA ASN A 32 3.46 -0.75 -11.00
C ASN A 32 4.11 0.57 -11.45
N GLU A 33 4.37 0.73 -12.75
CA GLU A 33 5.15 1.86 -13.29
C GLU A 33 4.47 3.21 -13.07
N GLY A 34 3.14 3.28 -13.14
CA GLY A 34 2.38 4.53 -12.97
C GLY A 34 1.92 4.82 -11.54
N TYR A 35 1.67 3.80 -10.73
CA TYR A 35 1.14 3.97 -9.37
C TYR A 35 2.24 4.22 -8.32
N LEU A 36 3.47 3.77 -8.61
CA LEU A 36 4.61 4.00 -7.74
C LEU A 36 5.28 5.34 -8.01
N THR A 37 5.11 5.97 -9.18
CA THR A 37 5.96 7.10 -9.58
C THR A 37 5.74 8.32 -8.69
N GLU A 38 4.50 8.81 -8.52
CA GLU A 38 4.26 10.01 -7.70
C GLU A 38 4.53 9.78 -6.20
N LYS A 39 4.08 8.64 -5.67
CA LYS A 39 4.29 8.31 -4.26
C LYS A 39 5.76 8.01 -3.95
N ALA A 40 6.49 7.37 -4.86
CA ALA A 40 7.92 7.15 -4.70
C ALA A 40 8.72 8.43 -4.88
N ILE A 41 8.31 9.36 -5.77
CA ILE A 41 8.93 10.68 -5.89
C ILE A 41 8.74 11.46 -4.59
N ALA A 42 7.53 11.50 -4.03
CA ALA A 42 7.25 12.18 -2.76
C ALA A 42 8.02 11.54 -1.59
N ALA A 43 8.05 10.20 -1.50
CA ALA A 43 8.82 9.50 -0.48
C ALA A 43 10.33 9.76 -0.62
N LYS A 44 10.87 9.73 -1.85
CA LYS A 44 12.29 10.01 -2.11
C LYS A 44 12.65 11.47 -1.77
N ALA A 45 11.79 12.43 -2.09
CA ALA A 45 11.98 13.83 -1.70
C ALA A 45 11.95 14.02 -0.18
N LEU A 46 11.04 13.31 0.51
CA LEU A 46 10.97 13.30 1.97
C LEU A 46 12.25 12.73 2.58
N PHE A 47 12.71 11.55 2.15
CA PHE A 47 13.93 10.93 2.67
C PHE A 47 15.21 11.71 2.34
N ASN A 48 15.28 12.37 1.17
CA ASN A 48 16.37 13.31 0.90
C ASN A 48 16.39 14.49 1.87
N ARG A 49 15.22 14.94 2.36
CA ARG A 49 15.11 16.05 3.31
C ARG A 49 15.39 15.63 4.76
N ILE A 50 14.93 14.44 5.17
CA ILE A 50 15.02 13.98 6.58
C ILE A 50 16.20 13.05 6.84
N GLY A 51 16.96 12.66 5.81
CA GLY A 51 18.03 11.67 5.91
C GLY A 51 17.53 10.23 5.73
N HIS A 52 18.46 9.27 5.73
CA HIS A 52 18.11 7.87 5.53
C HIS A 52 17.24 7.41 6.70
N PRO A 53 16.12 6.68 6.49
CA PRO A 53 15.22 6.28 7.57
C PRO A 53 15.91 5.48 8.69
N LYS A 54 17.05 4.85 8.40
CA LYS A 54 17.93 4.20 9.40
C LYS A 54 18.47 5.18 10.45
N ASP A 55 18.77 6.42 10.05
CA ASP A 55 19.24 7.48 10.93
C ASP A 55 18.09 8.01 11.81
N PHE A 56 16.88 8.06 11.26
CA PHE A 56 15.67 8.43 12.02
C PHE A 56 15.35 7.42 13.13
N LEU A 57 15.45 6.12 12.85
CA LEU A 57 15.21 5.06 13.83
C LEU A 57 16.27 5.03 14.94
N GLN A 58 17.50 5.46 14.66
CA GLN A 58 18.58 5.53 15.65
C GLN A 58 18.29 6.54 16.77
N GLY A 59 17.53 7.61 16.48
CA GLY A 59 17.12 8.62 17.46
C GLY A 59 15.97 8.20 18.38
N ILE A 60 15.21 7.16 18.03
CA ILE A 60 14.06 6.68 18.83
C ILE A 60 14.49 5.59 19.83
N ALA A 61 15.55 4.85 19.54
CA ALA A 61 16.05 3.78 20.40
C ALA A 61 16.75 4.25 21.69
N HIS A 62 16.86 5.57 21.91
CA HIS A 62 17.57 6.17 23.05
C HIS A 62 16.70 7.08 23.95
N ASN A 63 15.37 7.05 23.82
CA ASN A 63 14.44 7.71 24.76
C ASN A 63 13.61 6.69 25.53
#